data_AF-A0A522DYT1-F1
#
_entry.id   AF-A0A522DYT1-F1
#
_cell.length_a   1.000
_cell.length_b   1.000
_cell.length_c   1.000
_cell.angle_alpha   90.00
_cell.angle_beta   90.00
_cell.angle_gamma   90.00
#
_symmetry.space_group_name_H-M   'P 1'
#
loop_
_entity.id
_entity.type
_entity.pdbx_description
1 polymer ?
#
loop_
_entity_poly.entity_id
_entity_poly.type
_entity_poly.pdbx_seq_one_letter_code
_entity_poly.pdbx_strand_id
1 'polypeptide(L)'
;MPHNQDEEVEIIPVSPLRRLEKRMEHIESTSFDSKEFYRELVDIIRLNQQLVDELAKSNDALRIELSRIPSRLDDLTSRLSELLSFIKASASEEGSAGSPMLEQKLDQLVETNKKILETNQSVVSALEDVEKKMRRPAPPMQMLRRPLPKPAVQP
;
A
#
# COMPACT_ATOMS: atom_id res chain seq x y z
N MET A 1 4.46 -95.78 -14.60
CA MET A 1 4.23 -94.63 -15.49
C MET A 1 3.84 -93.44 -14.60
N PRO A 2 4.64 -92.37 -14.52
CA PRO A 2 4.32 -91.19 -13.72
C PRO A 2 3.41 -90.24 -14.52
N HIS A 3 2.39 -89.68 -13.87
CA HIS A 3 1.66 -88.53 -14.40
C HIS A 3 2.33 -87.25 -13.87
N ASN A 4 2.98 -86.51 -14.77
CA ASN A 4 3.31 -85.10 -14.56
C ASN A 4 2.00 -84.33 -14.40
N GLN A 5 1.76 -83.80 -13.21
CA GLN A 5 0.83 -82.69 -13.01
C GLN A 5 1.66 -81.42 -13.10
N ASP A 6 1.82 -80.92 -14.32
CA ASP A 6 2.34 -79.58 -14.56
C ASP A 6 1.25 -78.61 -14.07
N GLU A 7 1.35 -78.18 -12.82
CA GLU A 7 0.61 -77.03 -12.32
C GLU A 7 1.08 -75.80 -13.11
N GLU A 8 0.30 -75.42 -14.12
CA GLU A 8 0.48 -74.20 -14.89
C GLU A 8 0.33 -72.99 -13.96
N VAL A 9 1.44 -72.57 -13.34
CA VAL A 9 1.50 -71.31 -12.59
C VAL A 9 1.42 -70.18 -13.62
N GLU A 10 0.26 -69.53 -13.74
CA GLU A 10 0.13 -68.26 -14.46
C GLU A 10 1.03 -67.23 -13.77
N ILE A 11 2.18 -66.95 -14.40
CA ILE A 11 3.09 -65.88 -13.98
C ILE A 11 2.40 -64.57 -14.32
N ILE A 12 1.64 -64.02 -13.38
CA ILE A 12 1.12 -62.65 -13.49
C ILE A 12 2.35 -61.72 -13.44
N PRO A 13 2.65 -60.97 -14.51
CA PRO A 13 3.79 -60.06 -14.49
C PRO A 13 3.55 -58.98 -13.44
N VAL A 14 4.40 -58.92 -12.42
CA VAL A 14 4.30 -57.94 -11.31
C VAL A 14 4.62 -56.49 -11.71
N SER A 15 4.96 -56.24 -12.97
CA SER A 15 5.38 -54.91 -13.48
C SER A 15 4.27 -53.82 -13.41
N PRO A 16 2.99 -54.13 -13.65
CA PRO A 16 1.90 -53.18 -13.47
C PRO A 16 1.62 -52.89 -11.99
N LEU A 17 1.69 -53.91 -11.13
CA LEU A 17 1.51 -53.74 -9.68
C LEU A 17 2.61 -52.87 -9.07
N ARG A 18 3.86 -53.10 -9.46
CA ARG A 18 5.02 -52.30 -9.01
C ARG A 18 4.98 -50.85 -9.52
N ARG A 19 4.34 -50.62 -10.68
CA ARG A 19 4.07 -49.26 -11.19
C ARG A 19 2.96 -48.57 -10.39
N LEU A 20 1.94 -49.31 -9.97
CA LEU A 20 0.89 -48.79 -9.11
C LEU A 20 1.43 -48.49 -7.71
N GLU A 21 2.26 -49.37 -7.14
CA GLU A 21 2.94 -49.18 -5.86
C GLU A 21 3.82 -47.91 -5.87
N LYS A 22 4.68 -47.73 -6.88
CA LYS A 22 5.47 -46.50 -7.03
C LYS A 22 4.61 -45.24 -7.20
N ARG A 23 3.45 -45.36 -7.86
CA ARG A 23 2.51 -44.23 -8.01
C ARG A 23 1.78 -43.95 -6.70
N MET A 24 1.42 -44.96 -5.92
CA MET A 24 0.83 -44.78 -4.59
C MET A 24 1.84 -44.20 -3.62
N GLU A 25 3.07 -44.71 -3.59
CA GLU A 25 4.17 -44.17 -2.79
C GLU A 25 4.44 -42.69 -3.11
N HIS A 26 4.40 -42.31 -4.39
CA HIS A 26 4.54 -40.92 -4.80
C HIS A 26 3.34 -40.06 -4.38
N ILE A 27 2.11 -40.58 -4.47
CA ILE A 27 0.90 -39.86 -4.04
C ILE A 27 0.86 -39.71 -2.52
N GLU A 28 1.26 -40.73 -1.77
CA GLU A 28 1.39 -40.69 -0.31
C GLU A 28 2.48 -39.72 0.14
N SER A 29 3.62 -39.67 -0.57
CA SER A 29 4.67 -38.67 -0.33
C SER A 29 4.25 -37.23 -0.66
N THR A 30 3.24 -37.07 -1.53
CA THR A 30 2.69 -35.77 -1.96
C THR A 30 1.35 -35.48 -1.27
N SER A 31 1.02 -36.18 -0.18
CA SER A 31 -0.14 -35.85 0.63
C SER A 31 0.03 -34.43 1.14
N PHE A 32 -0.68 -33.47 0.51
CA PHE A 32 -0.68 -32.07 0.88
C PHE A 32 -0.94 -31.97 2.39
N ASP A 33 0.06 -31.54 3.16
CA ASP A 33 -0.12 -31.38 4.59
C ASP A 33 -1.04 -30.17 4.82
N SER A 34 -2.33 -30.46 4.77
CA SER A 34 -3.39 -29.46 4.89
C SER A 34 -3.20 -28.68 6.19
N LYS A 35 -2.60 -29.28 7.22
CA LYS A 35 -2.28 -28.61 8.49
C LYS A 35 -1.22 -27.53 8.34
N GLU A 36 -0.20 -27.72 7.50
CA GLU A 36 0.80 -26.68 7.22
C GLU A 36 0.18 -25.51 6.46
N PHE A 37 -0.65 -25.80 5.46
CA PHE A 37 -1.38 -24.77 4.71
C PHE A 37 -2.33 -23.96 5.62
N TYR A 38 -3.05 -24.62 6.53
CA TYR A 38 -3.90 -23.92 7.51
C TYR A 38 -3.08 -23.06 8.49
N ARG A 39 -1.89 -23.52 8.90
CA ARG A 39 -1.00 -22.71 9.75
C ARG A 39 -0.53 -21.46 9.02
N GLU A 40 -0.08 -21.60 7.78
CA GLU A 40 0.36 -20.47 6.95
C GLU A 40 -0.78 -19.46 6.73
N LEU A 41 -2.00 -19.94 6.45
CA LEU A 41 -3.20 -19.08 6.36
C LEU A 41 -3.46 -18.30 7.66
N VAL A 42 -3.36 -18.96 8.83
CA VAL A 42 -3.55 -18.30 10.13
C VAL A 42 -2.47 -17.25 10.37
N ASP A 43 -1.23 -17.52 9.98
CA ASP A 43 -0.13 -16.58 10.14
C ASP A 43 -0.27 -15.37 9.21
N ILE A 44 -0.73 -15.57 7.97
CA ILE A 44 -1.09 -14.49 7.04
C ILE A 44 -2.21 -13.63 7.64
N ILE A 45 -3.25 -14.24 8.20
CA ILE A 45 -4.36 -13.52 8.83
C ILE A 45 -3.86 -12.70 10.03
N ARG A 46 -2.99 -13.27 10.86
CA ARG A 46 -2.38 -12.55 12.00
C ARG A 46 -1.55 -11.36 11.54
N LEU A 47 -0.71 -11.54 10.52
CA LEU A 47 0.12 -10.48 9.98
C LEU A 47 -0.74 -9.36 9.38
N ASN A 48 -1.80 -9.71 8.65
CA ASN A 48 -2.76 -8.73 8.14
C ASN A 48 -3.46 -7.96 9.27
N GLN A 49 -3.85 -8.63 10.36
CA GLN A 49 -4.46 -7.95 11.50
C GLN A 49 -3.47 -6.98 12.16
N GLN A 50 -2.21 -7.36 12.31
CA GLN A 50 -1.16 -6.45 12.82
C GLN A 50 -0.99 -5.23 11.92
N LEU A 51 -0.95 -5.41 10.60
CA LEU A 51 -0.87 -4.31 9.64
C LEU A 51 -2.10 -3.39 9.72
N VAL A 52 -3.29 -3.95 9.86
CA VAL A 52 -4.52 -3.17 10.04
C VAL A 52 -4.48 -2.36 11.34
N ASP A 53 -4.01 -2.96 12.43
CA ASP A 53 -3.88 -2.29 13.72
C ASP A 53 -2.85 -1.15 13.68
N GLU A 54 -1.71 -1.36 13.01
CA GLU A 54 -0.70 -0.33 12.80
C GLU A 54 -1.21 0.80 11.91
N LEU A 55 -1.95 0.46 10.85
CA LEU A 55 -2.58 1.44 9.97
C LEU A 55 -3.61 2.28 10.73
N ALA A 56 -4.44 1.66 11.57
CA ALA A 56 -5.41 2.36 12.41
C ALA A 56 -4.71 3.33 13.37
N LYS A 57 -3.65 2.88 14.07
CA LYS A 57 -2.85 3.72 14.97
C LYS A 57 -2.20 4.90 14.24
N SER A 58 -1.63 4.66 13.06
CA SER A 58 -1.02 5.70 12.23
C SER A 58 -2.07 6.72 11.75
N ASN A 59 -3.26 6.24 11.37
CA ASN A 59 -4.37 7.10 10.98
C ASN A 59 -4.84 7.99 12.14
N ASP A 60 -5.00 7.43 13.34
CA ASP A 60 -5.37 8.19 14.53
C ASP A 60 -4.31 9.24 14.89
N ALA A 61 -3.02 8.89 14.81
CA ALA A 61 -1.92 9.83 15.01
C ALA A 61 -1.96 10.99 14.01
N LEU A 62 -2.13 10.69 12.71
CA LEU A 62 -2.27 11.69 11.65
C LEU A 62 -3.49 12.59 11.89
N ARG A 63 -4.62 12.02 12.30
CA ARG A 63 -5.83 12.77 12.62
C ARG A 63 -5.60 13.75 13.77
N ILE A 64 -4.86 13.33 14.80
CA ILE A 64 -4.47 14.21 15.91
C ILE A 64 -3.57 15.34 15.41
N GLU A 65 -2.56 15.05 14.58
CA GLU A 65 -1.68 16.08 14.04
C GLU A 65 -2.44 17.09 13.17
N LEU A 66 -3.32 16.61 12.29
CA LEU A 66 -4.20 17.46 11.48
C LEU A 66 -5.09 18.35 12.34
N SER A 67 -5.63 17.81 13.45
CA SER A 67 -6.46 18.60 14.37
C SER A 67 -5.71 19.76 15.05
N ARG A 68 -4.37 19.70 15.12
CA ARG A 68 -3.53 20.77 15.69
C ARG A 68 -3.22 21.89 14.70
N ILE A 69 -3.32 21.65 13.40
CA ILE A 69 -3.00 22.65 12.36
C ILE A 69 -3.86 23.91 12.48
N PRO A 70 -5.20 23.82 12.62
CA PRO A 70 -6.04 25.02 12.75
C PRO A 70 -5.61 25.92 13.91
N SER A 71 -5.37 25.36 15.09
CA SER A 71 -4.92 26.16 16.25
C SER A 71 -3.60 26.91 15.99
N ARG A 72 -2.65 26.28 15.29
CA ARG A 72 -1.39 26.93 14.93
C ARG A 72 -1.58 28.03 13.88
N LEU A 73 -2.55 27.86 12.97
CA LEU A 73 -2.90 28.89 11.99
C LEU A 73 -3.61 30.08 12.64
N ASP A 74 -4.46 29.84 13.63
CA ASP A 74 -5.11 30.90 14.41
C ASP A 74 -4.08 31.71 15.20
N ASP A 75 -3.12 31.04 15.86
CA ASP A 75 -2.01 31.69 16.56
C ASP A 75 -1.16 32.55 15.61
N LEU A 76 -0.84 32.03 14.42
CA LEU A 76 -0.10 32.76 13.41
C LEU A 76 -0.88 33.98 12.89
N THR A 77 -2.17 33.81 12.63
CA THR A 77 -3.07 34.87 12.17
C THR A 77 -3.19 35.98 13.22
N SER A 78 -3.25 35.62 14.50
CA SER A 78 -3.26 36.55 15.62
C SER A 78 -1.97 37.37 15.67
N ARG A 79 -0.80 36.72 15.61
CA ARG A 79 0.50 37.40 15.58
C ARG A 79 0.66 38.33 14.37
N LEU A 80 0.17 37.92 13.20
CA LEU A 80 0.18 38.78 12.01
C LEU A 80 -0.76 39.98 12.17
N SER A 81 -1.92 39.79 12.77
CA SER A 81 -2.86 40.88 13.06
C SER A 81 -2.27 41.88 14.05
N GLU A 82 -1.58 41.39 15.09
CA GLU A 82 -0.86 42.22 16.06
C GLU A 82 0.30 42.98 15.38
N LEU A 83 1.10 42.31 14.55
CA LEU A 83 2.17 42.96 13.79
C LEU A 83 1.62 44.04 12.84
N LEU A 84 0.52 43.78 12.14
CA LEU A 84 -0.16 44.78 11.31
C LEU A 84 -0.68 45.95 12.15
N SER A 85 -1.14 45.70 13.39
CA SER A 85 -1.56 46.76 14.30
C SER A 85 -0.37 47.66 14.71
N PHE A 86 0.80 47.08 14.99
CA PHE A 86 2.01 47.85 15.30
C PHE A 86 2.52 48.65 14.10
N ILE A 87 2.45 48.09 12.88
CA ILE A 87 2.81 48.81 11.67
C ILE A 87 1.86 49.99 11.45
N LYS A 88 0.55 49.79 11.61
CA LYS A 88 -0.43 50.88 11.49
C LYS A 88 -0.23 51.96 12.56
N ALA A 89 0.05 51.57 13.80
CA ALA A 89 0.35 52.52 14.87
C ALA A 89 1.63 53.31 14.59
N SER A 90 2.70 52.64 14.14
CA SER A 90 3.97 53.29 13.78
C SER A 90 3.81 54.24 12.60
N ALA A 91 3.07 53.85 11.56
CA ALA A 91 2.76 54.71 10.42
C ALA A 91 1.86 55.90 10.77
N SER A 92 1.05 55.79 11.84
CA SER A 92 0.22 56.89 12.34
C SER A 92 0.96 57.82 13.29
N GLU A 93 2.00 57.35 14.00
CA GLU A 93 2.89 58.19 14.81
C GLU A 93 3.95 58.90 13.94
N GLU A 94 4.38 58.28 12.83
CA GLU A 94 5.22 58.89 11.78
C GLU A 94 4.42 59.79 10.81
N GLY A 95 3.48 60.58 11.34
CA GLY A 95 2.82 61.67 10.64
C GLY A 95 3.76 62.83 10.30
N SER A 96 4.89 62.56 9.65
CA SER A 96 5.70 63.49 8.86
C SER A 96 6.86 62.73 8.20
N ALA A 97 6.84 62.65 6.86
CA ALA A 97 7.86 62.07 5.98
C ALA A 97 7.94 60.52 5.94
N GLY A 98 7.20 59.94 4.99
CA GLY A 98 7.39 58.56 4.56
C GLY A 98 8.85 58.28 4.23
N SER A 99 9.47 57.36 4.97
CA SER A 99 10.83 56.92 4.71
C SER A 99 10.84 55.93 3.54
N PRO A 100 11.68 56.13 2.50
CA PRO A 100 11.77 55.25 1.32
C PRO A 100 12.16 53.81 1.64
N MET A 101 12.67 53.53 2.85
CA MET A 101 12.90 52.16 3.33
C MET A 101 11.61 51.35 3.53
N LEU A 102 10.50 52.01 3.89
CA LEU A 102 9.25 51.34 4.22
C LEU A 102 8.52 50.89 2.94
N GLU A 103 8.55 51.71 1.89
CA GLU A 103 8.13 51.34 0.53
C GLU A 103 8.97 50.19 -0.01
N GLN A 104 10.31 50.25 0.10
CA GLN A 104 11.17 49.15 -0.34
C GLN A 104 10.88 47.82 0.37
N LYS A 105 10.61 47.86 1.69
CA LYS A 105 10.27 46.64 2.44
C LYS A 105 8.88 46.13 2.11
N LEU A 106 7.92 47.01 1.83
CA LEU A 106 6.59 46.63 1.33
C LEU A 106 6.68 45.98 -0.04
N ASP A 107 7.45 46.55 -0.96
CA ASP A 107 7.68 45.98 -2.30
C ASP A 107 8.36 44.61 -2.19
N GLN A 108 9.36 44.45 -1.32
CA GLN A 108 9.98 43.16 -1.05
C GLN A 108 9.00 42.14 -0.45
N LEU A 109 8.08 42.60 0.42
CA LEU A 109 7.05 41.75 1.00
C LEU A 109 6.02 41.31 -0.04
N VAL A 110 5.69 42.18 -1.00
CA VAL A 110 4.82 41.85 -2.13
C VAL A 110 5.49 40.85 -3.07
N GLU A 111 6.77 41.07 -3.40
CA GLU A 111 7.57 40.17 -4.24
C GLU A 111 7.68 38.76 -3.63
N THR A 112 7.97 38.69 -2.33
CA THR A 112 8.07 37.42 -1.60
C THR A 112 6.73 36.71 -1.50
N ASN A 113 5.63 37.42 -1.24
CA ASN A 113 4.29 36.83 -1.26
C ASN A 113 3.92 36.29 -2.64
N LYS A 114 4.26 37.00 -3.72
CA LYS A 114 4.02 36.53 -5.09
C LYS A 114 4.75 35.21 -5.37
N LYS A 115 6.01 35.12 -4.94
CA LYS A 115 6.82 33.89 -5.06
C LYS A 115 6.27 32.73 -4.22
N ILE A 116 5.75 33.03 -3.02
CA ILE A 116 5.07 32.04 -2.17
C ILE A 116 3.79 31.53 -2.86
N LEU A 117 3.03 32.42 -3.51
CA LEU A 117 1.83 32.05 -4.25
C LEU A 117 2.14 31.11 -5.43
N GLU A 118 3.18 31.41 -6.21
CA GLU A 118 3.64 30.56 -7.31
C GLU A 118 4.11 29.18 -6.83
N THR A 119 4.89 29.13 -5.74
CA THR A 119 5.33 27.87 -5.16
C THR A 119 4.17 27.05 -4.60
N ASN A 120 3.21 27.68 -3.92
CA ASN A 120 2.00 27.01 -3.47
C ASN A 120 1.17 26.45 -4.64
N GLN A 121 1.04 27.21 -5.75
CA GLN A 121 0.36 26.72 -6.96
C GLN A 121 1.05 25.47 -7.53
N SER A 122 2.39 25.45 -7.54
CA SER A 122 3.18 24.29 -7.98
C SER A 122 3.00 23.09 -7.05
N VAL A 123 2.97 23.30 -5.73
CA VAL A 123 2.72 22.22 -4.75
C VAL A 123 1.32 21.64 -4.91
N VAL A 124 0.30 22.48 -5.09
CA VAL A 124 -1.07 22.03 -5.34
C VAL A 124 -1.13 21.16 -6.61
N SER A 125 -0.49 21.59 -7.70
CA SER A 125 -0.43 20.80 -8.93
C SER A 125 0.28 19.45 -8.73
N ALA A 126 1.36 19.40 -7.95
CA ALA A 126 2.04 18.15 -7.63
C ALA A 126 1.17 17.21 -6.79
N LEU A 127 0.37 17.76 -5.87
CA LEU A 127 -0.58 17.00 -5.07
C LEU A 127 -1.72 16.43 -5.92
N GLU A 128 -2.23 17.17 -6.89
CA GLU A 128 -3.23 16.67 -7.85
C GLU A 128 -2.69 15.49 -8.69
N ASP A 129 -1.42 15.53 -9.08
CA ASP A 129 -0.78 14.42 -9.80
C ASP A 129 -0.59 13.18 -8.93
N VAL A 130 -0.28 13.36 -7.64
CA VAL A 130 -0.25 12.26 -6.67
C VAL A 130 -1.65 11.70 -6.46
N GLU A 131 -2.67 12.54 -6.31
CA GLU A 131 -4.07 12.13 -6.20
C GLU A 131 -4.48 11.29 -7.42
N LYS A 132 -4.18 11.74 -8.64
CA LYS A 132 -4.45 10.98 -9.88
C LYS A 132 -3.76 9.62 -9.90
N LYS A 133 -2.52 9.52 -9.40
CA LYS A 133 -1.79 8.25 -9.32
C LYS A 133 -2.39 7.31 -8.26
N MET A 134 -2.88 7.85 -7.15
CA MET A 134 -3.54 7.07 -6.10
C MET A 134 -4.96 6.64 -6.50
N ARG A 135 -5.66 7.43 -7.31
CA ARG A 135 -7.00 7.09 -7.84
C ARG A 135 -6.96 6.09 -9.00
N ARG A 136 -5.79 5.76 -9.56
CA ARG A 136 -5.71 4.67 -10.54
C ARG A 136 -6.10 3.36 -9.84
N PRO A 137 -7.20 2.71 -10.24
CA PRO A 137 -7.52 1.40 -9.71
C PRO A 137 -6.37 0.46 -10.06
N ALA A 138 -5.93 -0.32 -9.06
CA ALA A 138 -4.96 -1.39 -9.28
C ALA A 138 -5.43 -2.22 -10.49
N PRO A 139 -4.55 -2.53 -11.46
CA PRO A 139 -4.93 -3.39 -12.56
C PRO A 139 -5.50 -4.68 -11.95
N PRO A 140 -6.64 -5.19 -12.45
CA PRO A 140 -7.20 -6.42 -11.94
C PRO A 140 -6.11 -7.47 -12.05
N MET A 141 -5.70 -8.05 -10.92
CA MET A 141 -4.76 -9.16 -10.90
C MET A 141 -5.31 -10.20 -11.87
N GLN A 142 -4.66 -10.35 -13.01
CA GLN A 142 -4.93 -11.45 -13.91
C GLN A 142 -4.58 -12.71 -13.12
N MET A 143 -5.60 -13.32 -12.52
CA MET A 143 -5.48 -14.67 -12.02
C MET A 143 -5.00 -15.50 -13.21
N LEU A 144 -3.74 -15.93 -13.16
CA LEU A 144 -3.17 -16.89 -14.10
C LEU A 144 -4.07 -18.12 -14.06
N ARG A 145 -5.02 -18.19 -15.01
CA ARG A 145 -5.87 -19.35 -15.20
C ARG A 145 -4.96 -20.48 -15.65
N ARG A 146 -4.54 -21.30 -14.69
CA ARG A 146 -3.82 -22.54 -14.95
C ARG A 146 -4.71 -23.37 -15.90
N PRO A 147 -4.25 -23.72 -17.11
CA PRO A 147 -5.06 -24.48 -18.04
C PRO A 147 -5.36 -25.85 -17.43
N LEU A 148 -6.64 -26.16 -17.27
CA LEU A 148 -7.10 -27.48 -16.84
C LEU A 148 -6.65 -28.53 -17.87
N PRO A 149 -6.15 -29.70 -17.44
CA PRO A 149 -5.79 -30.77 -18.36
C PRO A 149 -7.02 -31.27 -19.11
N LYS A 150 -6.92 -31.37 -20.44
CA LYS A 150 -8.00 -31.92 -21.28
C LYS A 150 -8.24 -33.39 -20.92
N PRO A 151 -9.50 -33.86 -20.86
CA PRO A 151 -9.80 -35.27 -20.69
C PRO A 151 -9.29 -36.06 -21.90
N ALA A 152 -8.54 -37.12 -21.64
CA ALA A 152 -8.11 -38.06 -22.66
C ALA A 152 -9.34 -38.74 -23.26
N VAL A 153 -9.60 -38.46 -24.54
CA VAL A 153 -10.52 -39.24 -25.36
C VAL A 153 -9.90 -40.63 -25.51
N GLN A 154 -10.53 -41.63 -24.92
CA GLN A 154 -10.14 -43.04 -25.13
C GLN A 154 -10.72 -43.52 -26.48
N PRO A 155 -9.97 -44.30 -27.27
CA PRO A 155 -10.47 -44.97 -28.46
C PRO A 155 -11.37 -46.17 -28.12
#